data_AF-A0A917PBN7-F1
#
_entry.id   AF-A0A917PBN7-F1
#
_cell.length_a   1.000
_cell.length_b   1.000
_cell.length_c   1.000
_cell.angle_alpha   90.00
_cell.angle_beta   90.00
_cell.angle_gamma   90.00
#
_symmetry.space_group_name_H-M   'P 1'
#
loop_
_entity.id
_entity.type
_entity.pdbx_description
1 polymer ?
#
loop_
_entity_poly.entity_id
_entity_poly.type
_entity_poly.pdbx_seq_one_letter_code
_entity_poly.pdbx_strand_id
1 'polypeptide(L)'
;MFGNERGGVVGSSTYWRVWEEAREYALPPERVGSPLAGRPYDLRHACITRWLNAGVPIAEVARRVGNSPEVIHRRYHGCIDGHEEVANAKIAKALEEGGDAA
;
A
#
# COMPACT_ATOMS: atom_id res chain seq x y z
N MET A 1 18.78 7.10 7.60
CA MET A 1 19.28 7.34 6.22
C MET A 1 20.30 6.25 5.92
N PHE A 2 20.25 5.60 4.76
CA PHE A 2 21.24 4.56 4.41
C PHE A 2 22.51 5.21 3.88
N GLY A 3 23.63 4.95 4.57
CA GLY A 3 24.95 5.47 4.25
C GLY A 3 25.73 4.55 3.32
N ASN A 4 26.56 5.15 2.47
CA ASN A 4 27.58 4.44 1.71
C ASN A 4 28.91 4.41 2.51
N GLU A 5 29.86 3.60 2.06
CA GLU A 5 31.16 3.41 2.72
C GLU A 5 32.01 4.68 2.79
N ARG A 6 31.69 5.70 1.99
CA ARG A 6 32.37 7.00 1.94
C ARG A 6 31.71 8.05 2.84
N GLY A 7 30.74 7.65 3.68
CA GLY A 7 30.01 8.54 4.59
C GLY A 7 28.92 9.39 3.91
N GLY A 8 28.65 9.17 2.62
CA GLY A 8 27.58 9.82 1.89
C GLY A 8 26.29 8.99 1.85
N VAL A 9 25.25 9.50 1.20
CA VAL A 9 24.00 8.76 0.99
C VAL A 9 24.17 7.73 -0.12
N VAL A 10 23.50 6.58 -0.01
CA VAL A 10 23.39 5.62 -1.11
C VAL A 10 22.74 6.30 -2.33
N GLY A 11 23.41 6.23 -3.48
CA GLY A 11 22.91 6.80 -4.72
C GLY A 11 21.73 6.00 -5.30
N SER A 12 20.82 6.69 -6.01
CA SER A 12 19.61 6.09 -6.60
C SER A 12 19.88 4.89 -7.51
N SER A 13 20.98 4.91 -8.28
CA SER A 13 21.39 3.78 -9.13
C SER A 13 21.74 2.53 -8.33
N THR A 14 22.26 2.69 -7.11
CA THR A 14 22.57 1.57 -6.21
C THR A 14 21.28 0.90 -5.73
N TYR A 15 20.27 1.69 -5.36
CA TYR A 15 18.96 1.13 -5.01
C TYR A 15 18.35 0.35 -6.16
N TRP A 16 18.44 0.86 -7.39
CA TRP A 16 17.96 0.16 -8.58
C TRP A 16 18.67 -1.17 -8.83
N ARG A 17 20.01 -1.19 -8.75
CA ARG A 17 20.77 -2.44 -8.95
C ARG A 17 20.42 -3.48 -7.91
N VAL A 18 20.43 -3.11 -6.63
CA VAL A 18 20.07 -4.01 -5.53
C VAL A 18 18.63 -4.49 -5.65
N TRP A 19 17.73 -3.64 -6.16
CA TRP A 19 16.33 -4.02 -6.41
C TRP A 19 16.20 -5.11 -7.47
N GLU A 20 16.83 -4.96 -8.63
CA GLU A 20 16.79 -5.99 -9.68
C GLU A 20 17.37 -7.31 -9.18
N GLU A 21 18.51 -7.28 -8.47
CA GLU A 21 19.08 -8.48 -7.85
C GLU A 21 18.10 -9.11 -6.85
N ALA A 22 17.48 -8.32 -5.97
CA ALA A 22 16.52 -8.81 -4.98
C ALA A 22 15.29 -9.48 -5.63
N ARG A 23 14.84 -9.01 -6.80
CA ARG A 23 13.71 -9.61 -7.53
C ARG A 23 14.00 -11.05 -7.93
N GLU A 24 15.22 -11.34 -8.40
CA GLU A 24 15.64 -12.69 -8.78
C GLU A 24 15.65 -13.67 -7.61
N TYR A 25 15.92 -13.19 -6.39
CA TYR A 25 15.87 -14.02 -5.17
C TYR A 25 14.45 -14.20 -4.62
N ALA A 26 13.60 -13.19 -4.76
CA ALA A 26 12.29 -13.15 -4.12
C ALA A 26 11.14 -13.71 -4.99
N LEU A 27 11.32 -13.74 -6.31
CA LEU A 27 10.28 -14.10 -7.27
C LEU A 27 10.72 -15.27 -8.15
N PRO A 28 9.79 -16.15 -8.56
CA PRO A 28 10.11 -17.19 -9.54
C PRO A 28 10.40 -16.56 -10.93
N PRO A 29 11.18 -17.23 -11.80
CA PRO A 29 11.69 -16.64 -13.05
C PRO A 29 10.60 -16.03 -13.95
N GLU A 30 9.45 -16.67 -14.07
CA GLU A 30 8.30 -16.17 -14.85
C GLU A 30 7.72 -14.86 -14.31
N ARG A 31 7.86 -14.61 -13.00
CA ARG A 31 7.41 -13.37 -12.35
C ARG A 31 8.47 -12.27 -12.43
N VAL A 32 9.75 -12.63 -12.45
CA VAL A 32 10.85 -11.67 -12.69
C VAL A 32 10.71 -11.03 -14.08
N GLY A 33 10.40 -11.84 -15.10
CA GLY A 33 10.15 -11.34 -16.47
C GLY A 33 8.84 -10.55 -16.64
N SER A 34 7.98 -10.53 -15.62
CA SER A 34 6.72 -9.79 -15.65
C SER A 34 6.89 -8.35 -15.14
N PRO A 35 5.90 -7.46 -15.40
CA PRO A 35 5.90 -6.10 -14.82
C PRO A 35 5.78 -6.06 -13.28
N LEU A 36 5.55 -7.20 -12.62
CA LEU A 36 5.41 -7.27 -11.17
C LEU A 36 6.67 -6.77 -10.46
N ALA A 37 6.46 -5.84 -9.53
CA ALA A 37 7.52 -5.26 -8.71
C ALA A 37 8.69 -4.70 -9.55
N GLY A 38 8.41 -4.23 -10.77
CA GLY A 38 9.43 -3.75 -11.70
C GLY A 38 10.13 -2.47 -11.24
N ARG A 39 9.61 -1.79 -10.23
CA ARG A 39 10.23 -0.60 -9.63
C ARG A 39 10.20 -0.69 -8.11
N PRO A 40 11.21 -0.17 -7.39
CA PRO A 40 11.17 -0.09 -5.93
C PRO A 40 9.93 0.64 -5.41
N TYR A 41 9.45 1.66 -6.15
CA TYR A 41 8.26 2.43 -5.79
C TYR A 41 6.96 1.61 -5.83
N ASP A 42 6.94 0.47 -6.54
CA ASP A 42 5.76 -0.39 -6.59
C ASP A 42 5.49 -1.04 -5.22
N LEU A 43 6.51 -1.20 -4.36
CA LEU A 43 6.31 -1.62 -2.97
C LEU A 43 5.45 -0.63 -2.17
N ARG A 44 5.59 0.67 -2.44
CA ARG A 44 4.77 1.70 -1.80
C ARG A 44 3.31 1.57 -2.25
N HIS A 45 3.09 1.33 -3.54
CA HIS A 45 1.74 1.06 -4.06
C HIS A 45 1.14 -0.18 -3.40
N ALA A 46 1.88 -1.29 -3.32
CA ALA A 46 1.43 -2.52 -2.70
C ALA A 46 1.08 -2.33 -1.21
N CYS A 47 1.89 -1.58 -0.46
CA CYS A 47 1.64 -1.26 0.94
C CYS A 47 0.34 -0.45 1.11
N ILE A 48 0.14 0.59 0.31
CA ILE A 48 -1.07 1.43 0.35
C ILE A 48 -2.31 0.60 0.03
N THR A 49 -2.29 -0.14 -1.08
CA THR A 49 -3.41 -1.01 -1.46
C THR A 49 -3.73 -2.03 -0.38
N ARG A 50 -2.71 -2.64 0.23
CA ARG A 50 -2.90 -3.60 1.32
C ARG A 50 -3.56 -2.99 2.56
N TRP A 51 -3.15 -1.80 2.97
CA TRP A 51 -3.78 -1.11 4.12
C TRP A 51 -5.23 -0.72 3.84
N LEU A 52 -5.51 -0.21 2.63
CA LEU A 52 -6.87 0.11 2.22
C LEU A 52 -7.74 -1.15 2.21
N ASN A 53 -7.26 -2.26 1.63
CA ASN A 53 -7.98 -3.53 1.65
C ASN A 53 -8.20 -4.10 3.05
N ALA A 54 -7.27 -3.85 3.98
CA ALA A 54 -7.45 -4.20 5.39
C ALA A 54 -8.46 -3.31 6.15
N GLY A 55 -9.08 -2.33 5.49
CA GLY A 55 -10.08 -1.46 6.11
C GLY A 55 -9.50 -0.26 6.85
N VAL A 56 -8.21 0.06 6.68
CA VAL A 56 -7.59 1.23 7.30
C VAL A 56 -8.17 2.51 6.68
N PRO A 57 -8.63 3.49 7.48
CA PRO A 57 -9.21 4.72 6.95
C PRO A 57 -8.26 5.49 6.03
N ILE A 58 -8.79 6.08 4.95
CA ILE A 58 -8.02 6.83 3.95
C ILE A 58 -7.15 7.93 4.58
N ALA A 59 -7.71 8.68 5.52
CA ALA A 59 -6.97 9.75 6.21
C ALA A 59 -5.75 9.22 6.98
N GLU A 60 -5.88 8.04 7.60
CA GLU A 60 -4.79 7.40 8.34
C GLU A 60 -3.71 6.86 7.41
N VAL A 61 -4.10 6.22 6.30
CA VAL A 61 -3.17 5.80 5.24
C VAL A 61 -2.41 7.00 4.69
N ALA A 62 -3.14 8.08 4.34
CA ALA A 62 -2.57 9.31 3.80
C ALA A 62 -1.52 9.92 4.73
N ARG A 63 -1.85 10.04 6.02
CA ARG A 63 -0.94 10.52 7.07
C ARG A 63 0.33 9.68 7.16
N ARG A 64 0.20 8.35 7.17
CA ARG A 64 1.35 7.43 7.30
C ARG A 64 2.29 7.49 6.11
N VAL A 65 1.74 7.66 4.90
CA VAL A 65 2.56 7.68 3.69
C VAL A 65 3.03 9.09 3.33
N GLY A 66 2.51 10.14 3.98
CA GLY A 66 2.88 11.53 3.68
C GLY A 66 2.25 12.05 2.38
N ASN A 67 1.01 11.66 2.11
CA ASN A 67 0.19 12.18 1.00
C ASN A 67 -1.07 12.84 1.55
N SER A 68 -1.77 13.62 0.73
CA SER A 68 -3.11 14.11 1.08
C SER A 68 -4.16 13.00 0.94
N PRO A 69 -5.26 13.04 1.71
CA PRO A 69 -6.37 12.10 1.56
C PRO A 69 -6.95 12.08 0.15
N GLU A 70 -7.01 13.24 -0.52
CA GLU A 70 -7.52 13.38 -1.88
C GLU A 70 -6.64 12.62 -2.89
N VAL A 71 -5.32 12.67 -2.73
CA VAL A 71 -4.38 11.91 -3.56
C VAL A 71 -4.58 10.41 -3.40
N ILE A 72 -4.74 9.95 -2.15
CA ILE A 72 -4.99 8.53 -1.86
C ILE A 72 -6.33 8.10 -2.46
N HIS A 73 -7.40 8.84 -2.17
CA HIS A 73 -8.72 8.54 -2.70
C HIS A 73 -8.71 8.49 -4.24
N ARG A 74 -8.21 9.54 -4.90
CA ARG A 74 -8.15 9.59 -6.37
C ARG A 74 -7.41 8.40 -6.97
N ARG A 75 -6.28 8.00 -6.38
CA ARG A 75 -5.41 6.96 -6.94
C ARG A 75 -5.86 5.53 -6.63
N TYR A 76 -6.52 5.32 -5.50
CA TYR A 76 -6.78 3.97 -4.97
C TYR A 76 -8.26 3.66 -4.72
N HIS A 77 -9.19 4.54 -5.10
CA HIS A 77 -10.64 4.29 -4.95
C HIS A 77 -11.08 2.93 -5.52
N GLY A 78 -10.53 2.53 -6.68
CA GLY A 78 -10.85 1.26 -7.34
C GLY A 78 -10.10 0.04 -6.80
N CYS A 79 -9.25 0.19 -5.79
CA CYS A 79 -8.56 -0.93 -5.16
C CYS A 79 -9.32 -1.48 -3.94
N ILE A 80 -10.53 -1.00 -3.67
CA ILE A 80 -11.30 -1.26 -2.47
C ILE A 80 -12.38 -2.32 -2.80
N ASP A 81 -11.95 -3.54 -3.10
CA ASP A 81 -12.86 -4.65 -3.42
C ASP A 81 -13.40 -5.30 -2.14
N GLY A 82 -14.71 -5.57 -2.08
CA GLY A 82 -15.38 -6.23 -0.95
C GLY A 82 -15.64 -5.35 0.28
N HIS A 83 -15.35 -4.06 0.20
CA HIS A 83 -15.64 -3.12 1.29
C HIS A 83 -17.10 -2.71 1.36
N GLU A 84 -17.87 -2.82 0.28
CA GLU A 84 -19.28 -2.49 0.29
C GLU A 84 -20.04 -3.42 1.25
N GLU A 85 -19.82 -4.73 1.15
CA GLU A 85 -20.43 -5.72 2.05
C GLU A 85 -19.95 -5.52 3.50
N VAL A 86 -18.66 -5.26 3.71
CA VAL A 86 -18.09 -5.01 5.04
C VAL A 86 -18.62 -3.71 5.64
N ALA A 87 -18.77 -2.66 4.83
CA ALA A 87 -19.33 -1.38 5.26
C ALA A 87 -20.81 -1.53 5.60
N ASN A 88 -21.58 -2.22 4.75
CA ASN A 88 -22.99 -2.51 5.00
C ASN A 88 -23.18 -3.33 6.28
N ALA A 89 -22.35 -4.34 6.52
CA ALA A 89 -22.38 -5.11 7.76
C ALA A 89 -22.08 -4.24 9.01
N LYS A 90 -21.11 -3.31 8.90
CA LYS A 90 -20.82 -2.36 9.99
C LYS A 90 -21.97 -1.38 10.23
N ILE A 91 -22.60 -0.88 9.17
CA ILE A 91 -23.77 0.01 9.25
C ILE A 91 -24.93 -0.73 9.90
N ALA A 92 -25.26 -1.93 9.43
CA ALA A 92 -26.32 -2.76 10.00
C ALA A 92 -26.12 -2.99 11.50
N LYS A 93 -24.91 -3.42 11.89
CA LYS A 93 -24.54 -3.61 13.30
C LYS A 93 -24.72 -2.33 14.13
N ALA A 94 -24.26 -1.18 13.64
CA ALA A 94 -24.37 0.09 14.36
C ALA A 94 -25.83 0.56 14.51
N LEU A 95 -26.68 0.28 13.52
CA LEU A 95 -28.11 0.58 13.57
C LEU A 95 -28.87 -0.35 14.53
N GLU A 96 -28.49 -1.63 14.60
CA GLU A 96 -29.03 -2.59 15.58
C GLU A 96 -28.66 -2.20 17.02
N GLU A 97 -27.40 -1.84 17.27
CA GLU A 97 -26.93 -1.40 18.60
C GLU A 97 -27.54 -0.05 19.03
N GLY A 98 -27.93 0.81 18.08
CA GLY A 98 -28.62 2.08 18.34
C GLY A 98 -30.14 1.98 18.44
N GLY A 99 -30.73 0.89 17.93
CA GLY A 99 -32.18 0.64 17.91
C GLY A 99 -32.74 0.03 19.20
N ASP A 100 -31.89 -0.60 20.01
CA ASP A 100 -32.26 -1.18 21.32
C ASP A 100 -32.22 -0.15 22.49
N ALA A 101 -31.88 1.11 22.20
CA ALA A 101 -31.85 2.20 23.17
C ALA A 101 -33.03 3.20 23.04
N ALA A 102 -34.09 2.85 22.30
CA ALA A 102 -35.27 3.69 22.07
C ALA A 102 -36.56 3.05 22.61
#